data_AF-A0A351MPU9-F1
#
_entry.id   AF-A0A351MPU9-F1
#
_cell.length_a   1.000
_cell.length_b   1.000
_cell.length_c   1.000
_cell.angle_alpha   90.00
_cell.angle_beta   90.00
_cell.angle_gamma   90.00
#
_symmetry.space_group_name_H-M   'P 1'
#
loop_
_entity.id
_entity.type
_entity.pdbx_description
1 polymer ?
#
loop_
_entity_poly.entity_id
_entity_poly.type
_entity_poly.pdbx_seq_one_letter_code
_entity_poly.pdbx_strand_id
1 'polypeptide(L)'
;MMLMTSAMRTLALTVGANGLPGEWTSGDIGQVGSAGASSEETGRWVVSGSGSDIWGTADSFQFAHHELSGDGVLTARIEKLEATDEWAKAGLMVRGSADPGAAMCMLVATPLHGVVVQYRPWPGGGCEGNERWQMVDPPQWLRLTRTGATLTADRSDDGQTWVRVHRTYITMPDPVLIGFCVTAHDNGKTALAVFTDVTLEGA
;
A
#
# COMPACT_ATOMS: atom_id res chain seq x y z
N MET A 1 33.33 15.37 30.81
CA MET A 1 32.95 14.24 29.94
C MET A 1 31.50 13.89 30.28
N MET A 2 30.55 14.40 29.49
CA MET A 2 29.12 14.30 29.78
C MET A 2 28.63 12.98 29.18
N LEU A 3 28.35 11.99 30.04
CA LEU A 3 27.73 10.74 29.60
C LEU A 3 26.26 11.01 29.30
N MET A 4 25.90 11.00 28.01
CA MET A 4 24.51 10.89 27.59
C MET A 4 24.10 9.43 27.71
N THR A 5 23.33 9.11 28.75
CA THR A 5 22.63 7.83 28.84
C THR A 5 21.46 7.85 27.86
N SER A 6 21.64 7.21 26.71
CA SER A 6 20.52 6.89 25.81
C SER A 6 19.64 5.86 26.51
N ALA A 7 18.41 6.26 26.84
CA ALA A 7 17.40 5.33 27.34
C ALA A 7 16.80 4.57 26.15
N MET A 8 17.08 3.26 26.08
CA MET A 8 16.41 2.36 25.16
C MET A 8 14.93 2.29 25.56
N ARG A 9 14.06 2.92 24.77
CA ARG A 9 12.60 2.75 24.89
C ARG A 9 12.24 1.43 24.23
N THR A 10 11.95 0.41 25.04
CA THR A 10 11.27 -0.79 24.56
C THR A 10 9.85 -0.39 24.16
N LEU A 11 9.57 -0.29 22.86
CA LEU A 11 8.18 -0.27 22.38
C LEU A 11 7.59 -1.65 22.67
N ALA A 12 6.62 -1.73 23.58
CA ALA A 12 5.76 -2.90 23.65
C ALA A 12 4.88 -2.89 22.39
N LEU A 13 5.14 -3.80 21.47
CA LEU A 13 4.29 -4.02 20.30
C LEU A 13 2.98 -4.62 20.81
N THR A 14 1.93 -3.80 20.90
CA THR A 14 0.59 -4.32 21.19
C THR A 14 0.09 -4.89 19.87
N VAL A 15 0.21 -6.21 19.70
CA VAL A 15 -0.47 -6.91 18.60
C VAL A 15 -1.95 -6.70 18.85
N GLY A 16 -2.62 -5.93 17.98
CA GLY A 16 -4.07 -5.76 18.04
C GLY A 16 -4.76 -7.11 17.90
N ALA A 17 -6.00 -7.23 18.36
CA ALA A 17 -6.79 -8.47 18.27
C ALA A 17 -6.93 -9.02 16.81
N ASN A 18 -6.55 -8.22 15.82
CA ASN A 18 -6.59 -8.51 14.39
C ASN A 18 -5.24 -8.97 13.80
N GLY A 19 -4.21 -9.22 14.62
CA GLY A 19 -2.90 -9.67 14.13
C GLY A 19 -2.05 -8.59 13.45
N LEU A 20 -2.44 -7.31 13.59
CA LEU A 20 -1.72 -6.14 13.08
C LEU A 20 -1.29 -5.23 14.24
N PRO A 21 -0.21 -4.45 14.10
CA PRO A 21 0.31 -3.59 15.17
C PRO A 21 -0.50 -2.29 15.29
N GLY A 22 -0.65 -1.78 16.51
CA GLY A 22 -1.19 -0.43 16.75
C GLY A 22 -2.64 -0.26 16.26
N GLU A 23 -2.92 0.85 15.58
CA GLU A 23 -4.27 1.17 15.03
C GLU A 23 -4.46 0.68 13.58
N TRP A 24 -3.57 -0.19 13.09
CA TRP A 24 -3.76 -0.82 11.79
C TRP A 24 -4.95 -1.77 11.83
N THR A 25 -5.79 -1.67 10.80
CA THR A 25 -6.93 -2.57 10.57
C THR A 25 -6.83 -3.16 9.16
N SER A 26 -7.66 -4.13 8.84
CA SER A 26 -7.74 -4.62 7.46
C SER A 26 -9.14 -5.09 7.08
N GLY A 27 -9.41 -5.10 5.79
CA GLY A 27 -10.64 -5.64 5.23
C GLY A 27 -10.62 -5.64 3.71
N ASP A 28 -11.52 -6.43 3.13
CA ASP A 28 -11.74 -6.46 1.70
C ASP A 28 -12.50 -5.21 1.25
N ILE A 29 -12.05 -4.60 0.16
CA ILE A 29 -12.75 -3.53 -0.54
C ILE A 29 -13.47 -4.13 -1.74
N GLY A 30 -14.76 -3.80 -1.87
CA GLY A 30 -15.60 -4.28 -2.97
C GLY A 30 -15.95 -5.76 -2.87
N GLN A 31 -16.30 -6.36 -4.01
CA GLN A 31 -16.72 -7.76 -4.08
C GLN A 31 -15.52 -8.65 -4.40
N VAL A 32 -15.04 -9.38 -3.40
CA VAL A 32 -13.96 -10.38 -3.54
C VAL A 32 -14.53 -11.81 -3.61
N GLY A 33 -13.84 -12.72 -4.29
CA GLY A 33 -14.24 -14.12 -4.42
C GLY A 33 -13.77 -15.00 -3.27
N SER A 34 -12.79 -14.54 -2.50
CA SER A 34 -12.36 -15.14 -1.24
C SER A 34 -11.93 -14.03 -0.29
N ALA A 35 -12.28 -14.17 0.99
CA ALA A 35 -11.92 -13.18 2.00
C ALA A 35 -10.39 -13.06 2.11
N GLY A 36 -9.90 -11.82 2.12
CA GLY A 36 -8.50 -11.52 2.34
C GLY A 36 -8.07 -11.71 3.80
N ALA A 37 -6.77 -11.67 4.03
CA ALA A 37 -6.19 -11.68 5.36
C ALA A 37 -4.96 -10.77 5.45
N SER A 38 -4.66 -10.31 6.66
CA SER A 38 -3.47 -9.50 6.92
C SER A 38 -2.94 -9.83 8.30
N SER A 39 -1.63 -10.03 8.40
CA SER A 39 -0.95 -10.29 9.66
C SER A 39 0.44 -9.67 9.64
N GLU A 40 0.93 -9.32 10.82
CA GLU A 40 2.28 -8.83 11.01
C GLU A 40 2.96 -9.61 12.14
N GLU A 41 4.18 -10.07 11.87
CA GLU A 41 5.02 -10.72 12.87
C GLU A 41 6.47 -10.23 12.72
N THR A 42 7.01 -9.63 13.77
CA THR A 42 8.43 -9.23 13.86
C THR A 42 8.92 -8.31 12.73
N GLY A 43 8.09 -7.39 12.28
CA GLY A 43 8.37 -6.43 11.20
C GLY A 43 8.07 -6.96 9.80
N ARG A 44 7.49 -8.16 9.68
CA ARG A 44 7.14 -8.80 8.41
C ARG A 44 5.63 -8.88 8.27
N TRP A 45 5.11 -8.15 7.28
CA TRP A 45 3.69 -8.08 6.96
C TRP A 45 3.37 -9.10 5.87
N VAL A 46 2.34 -9.89 6.08
CA VAL A 46 1.78 -10.82 5.11
C VAL A 46 0.36 -10.37 4.81
N VAL A 47 0.08 -10.06 3.56
CA VAL A 47 -1.24 -9.63 3.09
C VAL A 47 -1.66 -10.52 1.95
N SER A 48 -2.83 -11.15 2.07
CA SER A 48 -3.41 -11.98 1.02
C SER A 48 -4.75 -11.40 0.58
N GLY A 49 -4.94 -11.29 -0.74
CA GLY A 49 -6.14 -10.71 -1.31
C GLY A 49 -6.58 -11.43 -2.57
N SER A 50 -7.89 -11.68 -2.66
CA SER A 50 -8.54 -11.99 -3.93
C SER A 50 -8.84 -10.69 -4.68
N GLY A 51 -9.75 -10.74 -5.64
CA GLY A 51 -10.29 -9.57 -6.31
C GLY A 51 -10.06 -9.55 -7.80
N SER A 52 -10.99 -8.90 -8.50
CA SER A 52 -10.98 -8.81 -9.96
C SER A 52 -9.94 -7.81 -10.49
N ASP A 53 -9.84 -6.62 -9.88
CA ASP A 53 -8.85 -5.59 -10.20
C ASP A 53 -8.99 -4.41 -9.21
N ILE A 54 -8.00 -3.54 -9.18
CA ILE A 54 -8.08 -2.19 -8.63
C ILE A 54 -8.02 -1.20 -9.80
N TRP A 55 -9.13 -1.06 -10.52
CA TRP A 55 -9.22 -0.28 -11.76
C TRP A 55 -10.64 0.21 -12.03
N GLY A 56 -10.83 0.98 -13.11
CA GLY A 56 -12.13 1.46 -13.54
C GLY A 56 -12.82 2.28 -12.45
N THR A 57 -14.10 2.03 -12.22
CA THR A 57 -14.95 2.79 -11.29
C THR A 57 -15.21 2.09 -9.96
N ALA A 58 -14.80 0.83 -9.80
CA ALA A 58 -15.02 0.04 -8.59
C ALA A 58 -13.90 -0.98 -8.41
N ASP A 59 -13.32 -1.00 -7.21
CA ASP A 59 -12.16 -1.82 -6.88
C ASP A 59 -12.57 -3.11 -6.17
N SER A 60 -11.71 -4.13 -6.25
CA SER A 60 -11.86 -5.43 -5.59
C SER A 60 -10.48 -5.94 -5.13
N PHE A 61 -10.20 -5.89 -3.82
CA PHE A 61 -8.88 -6.20 -3.23
C PHE A 61 -8.90 -6.30 -1.69
N GLN A 62 -7.83 -6.83 -1.08
CA GLN A 62 -7.58 -6.76 0.37
C GLN A 62 -6.78 -5.51 0.73
N PHE A 63 -7.19 -4.79 1.77
CA PHE A 63 -6.53 -3.57 2.23
C PHE A 63 -6.18 -3.65 3.73
N ALA A 64 -4.90 -3.62 4.07
CA ALA A 64 -4.43 -3.40 5.44
C ALA A 64 -4.03 -1.92 5.58
N HIS A 65 -4.65 -1.17 6.49
CA HIS A 65 -4.56 0.28 6.50
C HIS A 65 -4.60 0.91 7.89
N HIS A 66 -4.09 2.14 7.95
CA HIS A 66 -4.17 3.07 9.08
C HIS A 66 -4.88 4.35 8.63
N GLU A 67 -5.55 5.04 9.56
CA GLU A 67 -6.06 6.40 9.30
C GLU A 67 -4.91 7.41 9.37
N LEU A 68 -4.79 8.31 8.40
CA LEU A 68 -3.77 9.35 8.37
C LEU A 68 -4.45 10.71 8.22
N SER A 69 -4.25 11.57 9.22
CA SER A 69 -4.65 12.98 9.15
C SER A 69 -3.48 13.84 8.66
N GLY A 70 -3.73 14.77 7.74
CA GLY A 70 -2.70 15.65 7.20
C GLY A 70 -1.60 14.92 6.40
N ASP A 71 -0.36 15.38 6.57
CA ASP A 71 0.79 14.92 5.79
C ASP A 71 1.38 13.63 6.37
N GLY A 72 1.89 12.75 5.51
CA GLY A 72 2.52 11.52 5.96
C GLY A 72 3.26 10.77 4.87
N VAL A 73 4.06 9.79 5.29
CA VAL A 73 4.90 8.98 4.42
C VAL A 73 4.78 7.52 4.85
N LEU A 74 4.36 6.66 3.92
CA LEU A 74 4.47 5.22 4.07
C LEU A 74 5.64 4.72 3.20
N THR A 75 6.58 4.03 3.82
CA THR A 75 7.68 3.34 3.14
C THR A 75 7.60 1.85 3.46
N ALA A 76 7.83 0.99 2.48
CA ALA A 76 7.98 -0.44 2.68
C ALA A 76 8.82 -1.06 1.57
N ARG A 77 9.45 -2.19 1.88
CA ARG A 77 10.05 -3.07 0.89
C ARG A 77 9.10 -4.21 0.57
N ILE A 78 8.69 -4.35 -0.69
CA ILE A 78 8.01 -5.57 -1.12
C ILE A 78 9.05 -6.66 -1.30
N GLU A 79 8.95 -7.75 -0.52
CA GLU A 79 9.84 -8.90 -0.58
C GLU A 79 9.34 -9.91 -1.61
N LYS A 80 8.02 -10.13 -1.67
CA LYS A 80 7.38 -11.13 -2.51
C LYS A 80 5.98 -10.68 -2.93
N LEU A 81 5.60 -11.04 -4.15
CA LEU A 81 4.23 -11.11 -4.65
C LEU A 81 4.04 -12.44 -5.38
N GLU A 82 2.98 -13.18 -5.07
CA GLU A 82 2.59 -14.37 -5.82
C GLU A 82 1.90 -14.00 -7.14
N ALA A 83 2.46 -14.48 -8.24
CA ALA A 83 2.01 -14.19 -9.60
C ALA A 83 0.78 -15.04 -9.98
N THR A 84 -0.39 -14.59 -9.54
CA THR A 84 -1.69 -15.20 -9.87
C THR A 84 -2.19 -14.82 -11.27
N ASP A 85 -1.78 -13.65 -11.74
CA ASP A 85 -2.01 -13.06 -13.07
C ASP A 85 -0.89 -12.03 -13.35
N GLU A 86 -0.64 -11.67 -14.62
CA GLU A 86 0.40 -10.67 -14.98
C GLU A 86 0.17 -9.29 -14.36
N TRP A 87 -1.09 -8.97 -14.06
CA TRP A 87 -1.56 -7.74 -13.43
C TRP A 87 -1.99 -7.91 -11.97
N ALA A 88 -1.68 -9.04 -11.33
CA ALA A 88 -1.76 -9.13 -9.87
C ALA A 88 -0.97 -7.96 -9.27
N LYS A 89 -1.48 -7.34 -8.20
CA LYS A 89 -0.87 -6.12 -7.64
C LYS A 89 -0.61 -6.28 -6.16
N ALA A 90 0.53 -5.77 -5.73
CA ALA A 90 0.81 -5.54 -4.33
C ALA A 90 1.64 -4.27 -4.13
N GLY A 91 1.27 -3.44 -3.16
CA GLY A 91 2.00 -2.23 -2.88
C GLY A 91 1.31 -1.29 -1.91
N LEU A 92 1.68 -0.01 -2.01
CA LEU A 92 1.22 1.05 -1.12
C LEU A 92 0.04 1.79 -1.74
N MET A 93 -0.92 2.18 -0.92
CA MET A 93 -2.09 2.95 -1.34
C MET A 93 -2.43 4.04 -0.34
N VAL A 94 -2.82 5.20 -0.86
CA VAL A 94 -3.61 6.23 -0.15
C VAL A 94 -4.99 6.29 -0.79
N ARG A 95 -6.05 6.22 0.01
CA ARG A 95 -7.45 6.19 -0.44
C ARG A 95 -8.34 7.03 0.46
N GLY A 96 -9.33 7.71 -0.11
CA GLY A 96 -10.22 8.59 0.64
C GLY A 96 -11.22 7.88 1.56
N SER A 97 -11.59 6.63 1.29
CA SER A 97 -12.51 5.85 2.15
C SER A 97 -12.47 4.36 1.78
N ALA A 98 -13.18 3.52 2.53
CA ALA A 98 -13.37 2.11 2.20
C ALA A 98 -14.42 1.84 1.10
N ASP A 99 -15.04 2.87 0.52
CA ASP A 99 -15.98 2.71 -0.61
C ASP A 99 -15.23 2.18 -1.85
N PRO A 100 -15.75 1.20 -2.61
CA PRO A 100 -15.06 0.62 -3.78
C PRO A 100 -14.76 1.62 -4.91
N GLY A 101 -15.49 2.73 -4.99
CA GLY A 101 -15.29 3.79 -5.98
C GLY A 101 -14.48 4.98 -5.45
N ALA A 102 -13.95 4.97 -4.23
CA ALA A 102 -13.25 6.13 -3.66
C ALA A 102 -12.05 6.62 -4.50
N ALA A 103 -11.76 7.91 -4.38
CA ALA A 103 -10.51 8.47 -4.89
C ALA A 103 -9.31 7.79 -4.23
N MET A 104 -8.28 7.49 -5.01
CA MET A 104 -7.09 6.76 -4.54
C MET A 104 -5.86 7.08 -5.38
N CYS A 105 -4.69 6.78 -4.82
CA CYS A 105 -3.44 6.64 -5.55
C CYS A 105 -2.69 5.46 -4.95
N MET A 106 -2.20 4.57 -5.81
CA MET A 106 -1.41 3.43 -5.40
C MET A 106 -0.11 3.33 -6.19
N LEU A 107 0.93 2.85 -5.51
CA LEU A 107 2.23 2.49 -6.06
C LEU A 107 2.41 0.99 -5.82
N VAL A 108 2.37 0.19 -6.88
CA VAL A 108 2.32 -1.27 -6.78
C VAL A 108 3.35 -1.94 -7.68
N ALA A 109 3.85 -3.08 -7.23
CA ALA A 109 4.56 -4.03 -8.07
C ALA A 109 3.56 -4.99 -8.72
N THR A 110 3.91 -5.47 -9.91
CA THR A 110 3.16 -6.45 -10.69
C THR A 110 4.10 -7.52 -11.22
N PRO A 111 3.64 -8.76 -11.47
CA PRO A 111 4.51 -9.83 -11.95
C PRO A 111 5.21 -9.58 -13.28
N LEU A 112 4.57 -8.92 -14.26
CA LEU A 112 5.17 -8.70 -15.60
C LEU A 112 5.14 -7.25 -16.10
N HIS A 113 4.68 -6.28 -15.30
CA HIS A 113 4.65 -4.86 -15.67
C HIS A 113 5.45 -3.98 -14.71
N GLY A 114 6.20 -4.62 -13.80
CA GLY A 114 7.09 -3.97 -12.85
C GLY A 114 6.36 -3.06 -11.87
N VAL A 115 6.97 -1.91 -11.54
CA VAL A 115 6.47 -0.96 -10.55
C VAL A 115 5.70 0.17 -11.22
N VAL A 116 4.45 0.35 -10.81
CA VAL A 116 3.46 1.15 -11.53
C VAL A 116 2.66 2.02 -10.58
N VAL A 117 2.15 3.13 -11.10
CA VAL A 117 1.22 3.99 -10.36
C VAL A 117 -0.12 3.99 -11.07
N GLN A 118 -1.18 3.80 -10.29
CA GLN A 118 -2.56 3.97 -10.74
C GLN A 118 -3.30 4.86 -9.74
N TYR A 119 -4.21 5.69 -10.23
CA TYR A 119 -4.95 6.62 -9.38
C TYR A 119 -6.35 6.91 -9.92
N ARG A 120 -7.28 7.15 -8.99
CA ARG A 120 -8.63 7.65 -9.27
C ARG A 120 -8.76 9.07 -8.69
N PRO A 121 -8.91 10.13 -9.52
CA PRO A 121 -8.83 11.50 -9.01
C PRO A 121 -10.07 11.98 -8.24
N TRP A 122 -11.23 11.34 -8.40
CA TRP A 122 -12.45 11.63 -7.62
C TRP A 122 -13.33 10.37 -7.45
N PRO A 123 -14.17 10.31 -6.41
CA PRO A 123 -15.03 9.15 -6.16
C PRO A 123 -15.95 8.82 -7.36
N GLY A 124 -16.04 7.54 -7.72
CA GLY A 124 -16.81 7.03 -8.86
C GLY A 124 -16.21 7.34 -10.24
N GLY A 125 -15.08 8.05 -10.30
CA GLY A 125 -14.36 8.34 -11.55
C GLY A 125 -13.62 7.13 -12.13
N GLY A 126 -13.10 7.29 -13.34
CA GLY A 126 -12.19 6.30 -13.94
C GLY A 126 -10.83 6.28 -13.27
N CYS A 127 -10.15 5.14 -13.37
CA CYS A 127 -8.75 5.00 -12.95
C CYS A 127 -7.82 5.38 -14.11
N GLU A 128 -6.74 6.08 -13.77
CA GLU A 128 -5.66 6.47 -14.67
C GLU A 128 -4.37 5.76 -14.23
N GLY A 129 -3.39 5.65 -15.13
CA GLY A 129 -2.10 5.02 -14.85
C GLY A 129 -0.93 5.78 -15.47
N ASN A 130 0.28 5.54 -14.97
CA ASN A 130 1.47 6.13 -15.59
C ASN A 130 1.83 5.45 -16.92
N GLU A 131 2.24 6.24 -17.93
CA GLU A 131 2.54 5.73 -19.28
C GLU A 131 3.82 4.88 -19.38
N ARG A 132 4.66 4.87 -18.34
CA ARG A 132 5.98 4.21 -18.34
C ARG A 132 6.08 3.18 -17.23
N TRP A 133 5.84 1.93 -17.60
CA TRP A 133 6.15 0.75 -16.81
C TRP A 133 7.65 0.70 -16.52
N GLN A 134 8.03 0.65 -15.25
CA GLN A 134 9.41 0.38 -14.89
C GLN A 134 9.55 -1.12 -14.65
N MET A 135 10.01 -1.85 -15.67
CA MET A 135 10.25 -3.30 -15.64
C MET A 135 11.33 -3.65 -14.61
N VAL A 136 10.92 -3.70 -13.35
CA VAL A 136 11.75 -4.04 -12.21
C VAL A 136 10.97 -4.98 -11.32
N ASP A 137 11.56 -6.13 -11.04
CA ASP A 137 10.95 -7.19 -10.25
C ASP A 137 11.20 -6.97 -8.75
N PRO A 138 10.28 -7.40 -7.87
CA PRO A 138 10.58 -7.53 -6.46
C PRO A 138 11.85 -8.38 -6.20
N PRO A 139 12.63 -8.06 -5.15
CA PRO A 139 12.29 -7.12 -4.08
C PRO A 139 12.53 -5.66 -4.43
N GLN A 140 11.60 -4.77 -4.05
CA GLN A 140 11.67 -3.33 -4.34
C GLN A 140 11.26 -2.49 -3.13
N TRP A 141 11.94 -1.37 -2.88
CA TRP A 141 11.45 -0.36 -1.95
C TRP A 141 10.46 0.58 -2.63
N LEU A 142 9.34 0.81 -1.96
CA LEU A 142 8.26 1.70 -2.37
C LEU A 142 8.08 2.77 -1.31
N ARG A 143 7.81 4.00 -1.73
CA ARG A 143 7.44 5.11 -0.85
C ARG A 143 6.31 5.92 -1.43
N LEU A 144 5.28 6.14 -0.64
CA LEU A 144 4.12 6.96 -0.97
C LEU A 144 4.01 8.10 0.05
N THR A 145 4.18 9.32 -0.43
CA THR A 145 4.15 10.55 0.38
C THR A 145 2.90 11.35 0.06
N ARG A 146 2.14 11.73 1.10
CA ARG A 146 1.07 12.72 1.06
C ARG A 146 1.56 14.05 1.63
N THR A 147 1.35 15.12 0.87
CA THR A 147 1.58 16.51 1.31
C THR A 147 0.42 17.38 0.83
N GLY A 148 -0.53 17.67 1.72
CA GLY A 148 -1.85 18.19 1.37
C GLY A 148 -2.57 17.29 0.36
N ALA A 149 -2.88 17.85 -0.80
CA ALA A 149 -3.47 17.11 -1.93
C ALA A 149 -2.43 16.46 -2.86
N THR A 150 -1.13 16.67 -2.63
CA THR A 150 -0.07 16.11 -3.49
C THR A 150 0.27 14.71 -3.04
N LEU A 151 0.19 13.74 -3.95
CA LEU A 151 0.64 12.37 -3.74
C LEU A 151 1.87 12.10 -4.60
N THR A 152 2.96 11.70 -3.96
CA THR A 152 4.24 11.42 -4.60
C THR A 152 4.61 9.96 -4.38
N ALA A 153 4.81 9.23 -5.47
CA ALA A 153 5.20 7.83 -5.49
C ALA A 153 6.65 7.70 -5.98
N ASP A 154 7.51 7.17 -5.12
CA ASP A 154 8.93 6.92 -5.41
C ASP A 154 9.26 5.44 -5.21
N ARG A 155 10.25 4.92 -5.93
CA ARG A 155 10.84 3.60 -5.67
C ARG A 155 12.33 3.70 -5.39
N SER A 156 12.90 2.65 -4.80
CA SER A 156 14.34 2.53 -4.58
C SER A 156 14.82 1.08 -4.66
N ASP A 157 16.02 0.88 -5.20
CA ASP A 157 16.64 -0.45 -5.29
C ASP A 157 17.44 -0.79 -4.01
N ASP A 158 17.83 0.23 -3.23
CA ASP A 158 18.73 0.13 -2.07
C ASP A 158 18.12 0.68 -0.76
N GLY A 159 16.92 1.26 -0.82
CA GLY A 159 16.25 1.94 0.29
C GLY A 159 16.81 3.34 0.61
N GLN A 160 17.79 3.82 -0.16
CA GLN A 160 18.53 5.06 0.08
C GLN A 160 18.37 6.06 -1.06
N THR A 161 18.55 5.59 -2.30
CA THR A 161 18.44 6.39 -3.52
C THR A 161 17.05 6.22 -4.10
N TRP A 162 16.28 7.31 -4.13
CA TRP A 162 14.88 7.28 -4.52
C TRP A 162 14.65 7.88 -5.90
N VAL A 163 13.94 7.15 -6.75
CA VAL A 163 13.54 7.58 -8.09
C VAL A 163 12.03 7.79 -8.11
N ARG A 164 11.61 8.98 -8.52
CA ARG A 164 10.20 9.32 -8.72
C ARG A 164 9.59 8.43 -9.81
N VAL A 165 8.52 7.71 -9.47
CA VAL A 165 7.69 7.01 -10.44
C VAL A 165 6.61 7.94 -10.98
N HIS A 166 5.88 8.62 -10.08
CA HIS A 166 4.81 9.55 -10.47
C HIS A 166 4.49 10.57 -9.36
N ARG A 167 3.87 11.68 -9.75
CA ARG A 167 3.26 12.65 -8.82
C ARG A 167 1.92 13.09 -9.39
N THR A 168 0.90 13.08 -8.54
CA THR A 168 -0.46 13.54 -8.87
C THR A 168 -1.01 14.44 -7.77
N TYR A 169 -2.12 15.12 -8.07
CA TYR A 169 -2.83 16.00 -7.15
C TYR A 169 -4.27 15.51 -7.02
N ILE A 170 -4.64 15.02 -5.84
CA ILE A 170 -5.96 14.46 -5.56
C ILE A 170 -6.46 15.06 -4.27
N THR A 171 -7.60 15.74 -4.33
CA THR A 171 -8.27 16.20 -3.12
C THR A 171 -8.99 15.02 -2.48
N MET A 172 -8.64 14.73 -1.23
CA MET A 172 -9.20 13.64 -0.44
C MET A 172 -9.75 14.18 0.88
N PRO A 173 -10.65 13.45 1.56
CA PRO A 173 -11.06 13.79 2.91
C PRO A 173 -9.86 13.75 3.89
N ASP A 174 -10.09 14.21 5.11
CA ASP A 174 -9.14 14.10 6.21
C ASP A 174 -9.90 13.58 7.44
N PRO A 175 -9.54 12.39 7.98
CA PRO A 175 -8.41 11.53 7.59
C PRO A 175 -8.60 10.82 6.24
N VAL A 176 -7.47 10.37 5.66
CA VAL A 176 -7.43 9.36 4.57
C VAL A 176 -7.08 7.99 5.15
N LEU A 177 -7.22 6.94 4.34
CA LEU A 177 -6.67 5.62 4.62
C LEU A 177 -5.34 5.45 3.89
N ILE A 178 -4.29 5.01 4.58
CA ILE A 178 -2.98 4.72 3.99
C ILE A 178 -2.54 3.30 4.38
N GLY A 179 -2.01 2.52 3.43
CA GLY A 179 -1.64 1.14 3.73
C GLY A 179 -1.25 0.25 2.56
N PHE A 180 -1.34 -1.06 2.77
CA PHE A 180 -1.00 -2.12 1.82
C PHE A 180 -2.22 -2.63 1.08
N CYS A 181 -2.17 -2.60 -0.25
CA CYS A 181 -3.21 -3.14 -1.13
C CYS A 181 -2.70 -4.39 -1.84
N VAL A 182 -3.54 -5.44 -1.93
CA VAL A 182 -3.24 -6.69 -2.66
C VAL A 182 -4.47 -7.16 -3.43
N THR A 183 -4.31 -7.41 -4.73
CA THR A 183 -5.33 -8.06 -5.56
C THR A 183 -4.72 -9.18 -6.39
N ALA A 184 -5.47 -10.26 -6.58
CA ALA A 184 -5.08 -11.38 -7.44
C ALA A 184 -5.23 -11.08 -8.94
N HIS A 185 -5.98 -10.02 -9.28
CA HIS A 185 -6.40 -9.75 -10.67
C HIS A 185 -7.09 -10.97 -11.34
N ASP A 186 -7.65 -11.83 -10.50
CA ASP A 186 -8.38 -13.04 -10.84
C ASP A 186 -9.20 -13.37 -9.59
N ASN A 187 -10.49 -13.06 -9.62
CA ASN A 187 -11.36 -13.18 -8.45
C ASN A 187 -11.60 -14.64 -8.02
N GLY A 188 -11.16 -15.62 -8.82
CA GLY A 188 -11.14 -17.04 -8.44
C GLY A 188 -9.90 -17.47 -7.67
N LYS A 189 -8.91 -16.59 -7.51
CA LYS A 189 -7.63 -16.84 -6.82
C LYS A 189 -7.42 -15.88 -5.66
N THR A 190 -6.37 -16.14 -4.89
CA THR A 190 -5.86 -15.26 -3.84
C THR A 190 -4.36 -15.08 -4.06
N ALA A 191 -3.91 -13.83 -4.19
CA ALA A 191 -2.49 -13.49 -4.22
C ALA A 191 -2.00 -13.23 -2.80
N LEU A 192 -0.77 -13.65 -2.51
CA LEU A 192 -0.07 -13.32 -1.27
C LEU A 192 1.10 -12.38 -1.56
N ALA A 193 1.21 -11.32 -0.76
CA ALA A 193 2.32 -10.40 -0.76
C ALA A 193 2.99 -10.35 0.62
N VAL A 194 4.30 -10.10 0.60
CA VAL A 194 5.11 -9.93 1.81
C VAL A 194 5.79 -8.57 1.77
N PHE A 195 5.66 -7.80 2.84
CA PHE A 195 6.32 -6.51 3.03
C PHE A 195 7.22 -6.53 4.26
N THR A 196 8.39 -5.91 4.14
CA THR A 196 9.35 -5.71 5.23
C THR A 196 9.76 -4.25 5.32
N ASP A 197 10.51 -3.91 6.37
CA ASP A 197 11.10 -2.58 6.54
C ASP A 197 10.08 -1.45 6.46
N VAL A 198 8.92 -1.69 7.08
CA VAL A 198 7.76 -0.79 7.04
C VAL A 198 7.95 0.38 8.00
N THR A 199 7.80 1.60 7.50
CA THR A 199 7.68 2.80 8.32
C THR A 199 6.47 3.64 7.89
N LEU A 200 5.70 4.10 8.86
CA LEU A 200 4.66 5.10 8.68
C LEU A 200 5.01 6.32 9.53
N GLU A 201 5.15 7.47 8.88
CA GLU A 201 5.42 8.76 9.51
C GLU A 201 4.22 9.69 9.32
N GLY A 202 3.90 10.49 10.34
CA GLY A 202 2.77 11.43 10.33
C GLY A 202 1.45 10.87 10.85
N ALA A 203 1.42 9.59 11.23
CA ALA A 203 0.31 8.96 11.94
C ALA A 203 0.43 9.14 13.46
#